data_AF-A0A838PVU8-F1
#
_entry.id   AF-A0A838PVU8-F1
#
_cell.length_a   1.000
_cell.length_b   1.000
_cell.length_c   1.000
_cell.angle_alpha   90.00
_cell.angle_beta   90.00
_cell.angle_gamma   90.00
#
_symmetry.space_group_name_H-M   'P 1'
#
loop_
_entity.id
_entity.type
_entity.pdbx_description
1 polymer ?
#
loop_
_entity_poly.entity_id
_entity_poly.type
_entity_poly.pdbx_seq_one_letter_code
_entity_poly.pdbx_strand_id
1 'polypeptide(L)'
;MRRRLLWGGLAAVAAAVLTACAGQASGPQTRQVLVDYVHDEVASSFLLYFPRDVTVRPGESVQFRQEWTGEAHSVTMGTMVDEMMSVITPLIDKYGETPEEKVPPKVFKQFEKAVAPLPWMFGESDEVPVNQNAAQPCYLDTGGPPKKASKPCADADQEQPAFNGRQSYYNSGFIPYEGPQGNEFTVQLADDIDPGVYNYYCNLHGPFMAGTITVVEEGTAIPLQDDVSRQALREIDEAAAPLVVAYEKAPRMGQAKIYGQTVTPPLAGWGVDDPGSHTSLNEFVPEILEVKAGEPVEWTFVGYHTVSFQVPDYFAQIVIEDDGTVVYSEDATQPVNSPEPPKPPGGGGQSGPPKPAAIDAGTFDGSGFTSSGLLEDGAKYRLKFSQPGSYPYACLIHPQMVGTVEVS
;
A
#
# COMPACT_ATOMS: atom_id res chain seq x y z
N MET A 1 -3.56 -0.80 82.35
CA MET A 1 -3.95 0.54 82.85
C MET A 1 -3.34 1.61 81.93
N ARG A 2 -4.09 2.69 81.66
CA ARG A 2 -3.93 3.78 80.64
C ARG A 2 -4.61 3.46 79.28
N ARG A 3 -5.93 3.68 79.08
CA ARG A 3 -6.70 4.92 78.76
C ARG A 3 -6.11 5.69 77.57
N ARG A 4 -6.84 6.23 76.57
CA ARG A 4 -8.23 6.22 76.03
C ARG A 4 -8.21 7.35 74.97
N LEU A 5 -8.96 7.24 73.86
CA LEU A 5 -9.62 8.30 73.02
C LEU A 5 -9.65 7.80 71.56
N LEU A 6 -10.74 7.18 71.08
CA LEU A 6 -11.93 7.80 70.46
C LEU A 6 -11.58 8.76 69.31
N TRP A 7 -12.11 8.51 68.11
CA TRP A 7 -13.16 9.33 67.48
C TRP A 7 -13.70 8.60 66.23
N GLY A 8 -15.02 8.58 66.11
CA GLY A 8 -15.73 8.05 64.94
C GLY A 8 -15.85 9.10 63.84
N GLY A 9 -16.11 8.63 62.63
CA GLY A 9 -16.45 9.46 61.50
C GLY A 9 -17.11 8.61 60.41
N LEU A 10 -18.42 8.76 60.26
CA LEU A 10 -19.17 8.33 59.08
C LEU A 10 -18.51 8.89 57.83
N ALA A 11 -18.22 8.04 56.84
CA ALA A 11 -18.03 8.47 55.46
C ALA A 11 -19.32 8.12 54.69
N ALA A 12 -20.04 9.18 54.30
CA ALA A 12 -21.23 9.09 53.46
C ALA A 12 -20.86 8.53 52.08
N VAL A 13 -21.63 7.54 51.62
CA VAL A 13 -21.61 7.07 50.24
C VAL A 13 -22.36 8.11 49.40
N ALA A 14 -21.62 8.95 48.69
CA ALA A 14 -22.17 9.77 47.62
C ALA A 14 -21.99 9.00 46.30
N ALA A 15 -23.08 8.38 45.85
CA ALA A 15 -23.17 7.86 44.49
C ALA A 15 -23.29 9.05 43.51
N ALA A 16 -22.16 9.46 42.94
CA ALA A 16 -22.15 10.38 41.81
C ALA A 16 -22.54 9.60 40.55
N VAL A 17 -23.80 9.73 40.16
CA VAL A 17 -24.24 9.39 38.80
C VAL A 17 -23.60 10.41 37.87
N LEU A 18 -22.47 10.05 37.26
CA LEU A 18 -21.89 10.82 36.16
C LEU A 18 -22.80 10.61 34.95
N THR A 19 -23.71 11.56 34.73
CA THR A 19 -24.29 11.79 33.41
C THR A 19 -23.14 12.17 32.48
N ALA A 20 -22.71 11.21 31.65
CA ALA A 20 -21.86 11.47 30.51
C ALA A 20 -22.66 12.34 29.52
N CYS A 21 -22.54 13.66 29.66
CA CYS A 21 -22.85 14.56 28.56
C CYS A 21 -21.75 14.32 27.52
N ALA A 22 -22.09 13.57 26.46
CA ALA A 22 -21.33 13.57 25.23
C ALA A 22 -21.32 15.00 24.68
N GLY A 23 -20.29 15.76 25.06
CA GLY A 23 -20.02 17.06 24.47
C GLY A 23 -19.60 16.83 23.03
N GLN A 24 -20.53 17.04 22.12
CA GLN A 24 -20.26 17.15 20.70
C GLN A 24 -19.22 18.27 20.53
N ALA A 25 -17.99 17.92 20.15
CA ALA A 25 -16.93 18.91 19.99
C ALA A 25 -17.38 19.96 18.96
N SER A 26 -17.46 21.22 19.40
CA SER A 26 -18.06 22.31 18.64
C SER A 26 -17.10 22.97 17.65
N GLY A 27 -16.28 22.18 16.96
CA GLY A 27 -15.32 22.65 15.97
C GLY A 27 -15.30 21.72 14.75
N PRO A 28 -14.68 22.16 13.63
CA PRO A 28 -14.50 21.34 12.44
C PRO A 28 -13.97 19.97 12.84
N GLN A 29 -14.66 18.93 12.41
CA GLN A 29 -14.28 17.56 12.72
C GLN A 29 -13.37 17.03 11.62
N THR A 30 -12.51 16.08 11.98
CA THR A 30 -11.73 15.30 11.02
C THR A 30 -12.27 13.88 10.97
N ARG A 31 -12.34 13.30 9.77
CA ARG A 31 -12.56 11.86 9.58
C ARG A 31 -11.28 11.21 9.09
N GLN A 32 -10.83 10.18 9.79
CA GLN A 32 -9.64 9.44 9.40
C GLN A 32 -10.00 8.28 8.48
N VAL A 33 -9.23 8.15 7.40
CA VAL A 33 -9.17 7.00 6.50
C VAL A 33 -7.74 6.46 6.60
N LEU A 34 -7.58 5.20 6.96
CA LEU A 34 -6.31 4.51 6.85
C LEU A 34 -6.06 4.17 5.38
N VAL A 35 -4.83 4.35 4.94
CA VAL A 35 -4.34 3.92 3.63
C VAL A 35 -3.38 2.78 3.91
N ASP A 36 -3.66 1.60 3.37
CA ASP A 36 -2.95 0.38 3.78
C ASP A 36 -3.19 -0.01 5.25
N TYR A 37 -2.64 -1.17 5.65
CA TYR A 37 -2.70 -1.67 7.01
C TYR A 37 -1.53 -2.61 7.32
N VAL A 38 -0.89 -2.39 8.46
CA VAL A 38 0.12 -3.30 9.01
C VAL A 38 -0.57 -4.36 9.88
N HIS A 39 -0.53 -5.62 9.47
CA HIS A 39 -1.10 -6.72 10.24
C HIS A 39 -0.10 -7.24 11.30
N ASP A 40 -0.60 -7.56 12.49
CA ASP A 40 0.23 -7.91 13.65
C ASP A 40 0.91 -9.29 13.53
N GLU A 41 0.28 -10.23 12.83
CA GLU A 41 0.74 -11.62 12.75
C GLU A 41 1.38 -11.99 11.41
N VAL A 42 1.22 -11.14 10.39
CA VAL A 42 1.49 -11.51 9.00
C VAL A 42 2.07 -10.32 8.25
N ALA A 43 3.27 -10.47 7.70
CA ALA A 43 3.85 -9.46 6.82
C ALA A 43 3.00 -9.38 5.54
N SER A 44 2.39 -8.22 5.31
CA SER A 44 1.38 -8.06 4.27
C SER A 44 1.22 -6.61 3.88
N SER A 45 0.55 -6.40 2.75
CA SER A 45 0.09 -5.09 2.31
C SER A 45 -1.36 -5.17 1.87
N PHE A 46 -2.10 -4.10 2.14
CA PHE A 46 -3.51 -3.92 1.84
C PHE A 46 -3.64 -2.76 0.86
N LEU A 47 -3.91 -3.06 -0.40
CA LEU A 47 -4.09 -2.07 -1.46
C LEU A 47 -5.51 -1.47 -1.36
N LEU A 48 -5.85 -0.92 -0.20
CA LEU A 48 -7.19 -0.56 0.24
C LEU A 48 -7.18 0.69 1.14
N TYR A 49 -8.37 1.29 1.28
CA TYR A 49 -8.66 2.39 2.20
C TYR A 49 -9.63 1.92 3.29
N PHE A 50 -9.41 2.35 4.55
CA PHE A 50 -10.23 1.93 5.69
C PHE A 50 -10.69 3.10 6.60
N PRO A 51 -12.01 3.37 6.74
CA PRO A 51 -13.03 2.75 5.92
C PRO A 51 -12.93 3.23 4.48
N ARG A 52 -13.48 2.44 3.56
CA ARG A 52 -13.54 2.79 2.15
C ARG A 52 -14.35 4.06 1.90
N ASP A 53 -15.37 4.30 2.71
CA ASP A 53 -16.30 5.42 2.54
C ASP A 53 -16.44 6.22 3.84
N VAL A 54 -16.37 7.54 3.74
CA VAL A 54 -16.56 8.47 4.86
C VAL A 54 -17.61 9.51 4.58
N THR A 55 -18.32 9.95 5.62
CA THR A 55 -19.30 11.04 5.53
C THR A 55 -18.84 12.23 6.35
N VAL A 56 -18.90 13.42 5.75
CA VAL A 56 -18.41 14.70 6.30
C VAL A 56 -19.34 15.85 5.90
N ARG A 57 -19.12 17.03 6.48
CA ARG A 57 -19.80 18.28 6.16
C ARG A 57 -18.85 19.31 5.52
N PRO A 58 -19.38 20.37 4.89
CA PRO A 58 -18.58 21.52 4.48
C PRO A 58 -17.71 22.06 5.62
N GLY A 59 -16.49 22.49 5.29
CA GLY A 59 -15.51 23.00 6.26
C GLY A 59 -14.83 21.94 7.17
N GLU A 60 -15.27 20.68 7.14
CA GLU A 60 -14.59 19.57 7.82
C GLU A 60 -13.40 19.04 7.01
N SER A 61 -12.63 18.10 7.57
CA SER A 61 -11.50 17.50 6.88
C SER A 61 -11.53 15.97 6.87
N VAL A 62 -10.89 15.39 5.86
CA VAL A 62 -10.60 13.95 5.79
C VAL A 62 -9.08 13.78 5.83
N GLN A 63 -8.59 13.04 6.83
CA GLN A 63 -7.18 12.72 6.99
C GLN A 63 -6.94 11.30 6.51
N PHE A 64 -6.15 11.16 5.45
CA PHE A 64 -5.66 9.90 4.95
C PHE A 64 -4.33 9.60 5.64
N ARG A 65 -4.29 8.54 6.45
CA ARG A 65 -3.10 8.12 7.20
C ARG A 65 -2.58 6.82 6.62
N GLN A 66 -1.40 6.86 6.02
CA GLN A 66 -0.75 5.71 5.43
C GLN A 66 0.00 4.88 6.48
N GLU A 67 -0.39 3.62 6.62
CA GLU A 67 0.45 2.63 7.29
C GLU A 67 1.54 2.17 6.32
N TRP A 68 2.79 2.14 6.77
CA TRP A 68 3.92 1.87 5.87
C TRP A 68 4.29 0.39 5.88
N THR A 69 3.65 -0.38 5.00
CA THR A 69 4.02 -1.78 4.72
C THR A 69 5.15 -1.90 3.68
N GLY A 70 5.60 -0.75 3.15
CA GLY A 70 6.50 -0.67 2.00
C GLY A 70 5.81 -0.41 0.66
N GLU A 71 4.47 -0.43 0.65
CA GLU A 71 3.70 -0.02 -0.52
C GLU A 71 3.41 1.49 -0.49
N ALA A 72 3.75 2.16 -1.59
CA ALA A 72 3.55 3.59 -1.77
C ALA A 72 2.10 3.91 -2.14
N HIS A 73 1.49 4.93 -1.54
CA HIS A 73 0.12 5.30 -1.86
C HIS A 73 -0.04 6.79 -2.18
N SER A 74 -1.17 7.11 -2.79
CA SER A 74 -1.62 8.46 -3.10
C SER A 74 -3.13 8.56 -2.92
N VAL A 75 -3.65 9.78 -2.86
CA VAL A 75 -5.08 10.09 -2.89
C VAL A 75 -5.32 11.06 -4.04
N THR A 76 -6.04 10.59 -5.05
CA THR A 76 -6.39 11.37 -6.25
C THR A 76 -7.90 11.51 -6.37
N MET A 77 -8.37 12.75 -6.58
CA MET A 77 -9.77 13.16 -6.62
C MET A 77 -10.03 14.17 -7.74
N GLY A 78 -11.29 14.60 -7.88
CA GLY A 78 -11.72 15.65 -8.82
C GLY A 78 -12.62 15.11 -9.92
N THR A 79 -13.15 16.01 -10.74
CA THR A 79 -14.18 15.65 -11.72
C THR A 79 -13.71 14.64 -12.77
N MET A 80 -12.41 14.58 -13.09
CA MET A 80 -11.86 13.53 -13.95
C MET A 80 -11.91 12.15 -13.30
N VAL A 81 -11.71 12.07 -11.98
CA VAL A 81 -11.84 10.82 -11.21
C VAL A 81 -13.29 10.39 -11.13
N ASP A 82 -14.20 11.33 -10.88
CA ASP A 82 -15.64 11.05 -10.88
C ASP A 82 -16.13 10.55 -12.25
N GLU A 83 -15.64 11.15 -13.35
CA GLU A 83 -15.94 10.68 -14.70
C GLU A 83 -15.41 9.25 -14.92
N MET A 84 -14.16 8.97 -14.54
CA MET A 84 -13.58 7.63 -14.59
C MET A 84 -14.43 6.62 -13.80
N MET A 85 -14.75 6.91 -12.54
CA MET A 85 -15.48 6.01 -11.65
C MET A 85 -16.93 5.79 -12.10
N SER A 86 -17.57 6.78 -12.74
CA SER A 86 -18.90 6.63 -13.34
C SER A 86 -18.96 5.57 -14.45
N VAL A 87 -17.82 5.34 -15.12
CA VAL A 87 -17.67 4.33 -16.17
C VAL A 87 -17.21 3.00 -15.60
N ILE A 88 -16.26 3.01 -14.66
CA ILE A 88 -15.59 1.80 -14.16
C ILE A 88 -16.44 1.07 -13.12
N THR A 89 -17.09 1.76 -12.19
CA THR A 89 -17.86 1.11 -11.10
C THR A 89 -18.91 0.12 -11.65
N PRO A 90 -19.74 0.47 -12.65
CA PRO A 90 -20.70 -0.49 -13.22
C PRO A 90 -20.05 -1.67 -13.95
N LEU A 91 -18.79 -1.54 -14.40
CA LEU A 91 -18.03 -2.64 -14.99
C LEU A 91 -17.52 -3.58 -13.90
N ILE A 92 -16.98 -3.04 -12.80
CA ILE A 92 -16.52 -3.81 -11.65
C ILE A 92 -17.69 -4.59 -11.04
N ASP A 93 -18.82 -3.94 -10.76
CA ASP A 93 -20.00 -4.60 -10.20
C ASP A 93 -20.50 -5.78 -11.05
N LYS A 94 -20.28 -5.69 -12.37
CA LYS A 94 -20.77 -6.69 -13.31
C LYS A 94 -19.75 -7.79 -13.61
N TYR A 95 -18.45 -7.47 -13.62
CA TYR A 95 -17.41 -8.35 -14.15
C TYR A 95 -16.25 -8.58 -13.16
N GLY A 96 -16.23 -7.96 -11.99
CA GLY A 96 -15.11 -8.04 -11.03
C GLY A 96 -14.82 -9.46 -10.56
N GLU A 97 -15.84 -10.31 -10.43
CA GLU A 97 -15.68 -11.74 -10.09
C GLU A 97 -15.61 -12.65 -11.32
N THR A 98 -15.68 -12.08 -12.53
CA THR A 98 -15.65 -12.86 -13.77
C THR A 98 -14.19 -13.14 -14.14
N PRO A 99 -13.79 -14.42 -14.34
CA PRO A 99 -12.46 -14.75 -14.83
C PRO A 99 -12.11 -13.95 -16.09
N GLU A 100 -10.89 -13.41 -16.16
CA GLU A 100 -10.45 -12.47 -17.20
C GLU A 100 -10.75 -12.98 -18.61
N GLU A 101 -10.51 -14.28 -18.87
CA GLU A 101 -10.74 -14.91 -20.17
C GLU A 101 -12.22 -14.96 -20.59
N LYS A 102 -13.14 -14.71 -19.65
CA LYS A 102 -14.59 -14.64 -19.87
C LYS A 102 -15.11 -13.20 -19.95
N VAL A 103 -14.29 -12.20 -19.61
CA VAL A 103 -14.67 -10.79 -19.70
C VAL A 103 -14.68 -10.37 -21.18
N PRO A 104 -15.77 -9.77 -21.70
CA PRO A 104 -15.82 -9.38 -23.11
C PRO A 104 -14.72 -8.33 -23.46
N PRO A 105 -13.99 -8.46 -24.58
CA PRO A 105 -12.91 -7.54 -24.95
C PRO A 105 -13.28 -6.05 -24.98
N LYS A 106 -14.56 -5.75 -25.24
CA LYS A 106 -15.08 -4.37 -25.22
C LYS A 106 -15.08 -3.73 -23.82
N VAL A 107 -15.12 -4.54 -22.76
CA VAL A 107 -15.09 -4.08 -21.36
C VAL A 107 -13.70 -3.54 -21.05
N PHE A 108 -12.63 -4.28 -21.40
CA PHE A 108 -11.26 -3.80 -21.26
C PHE A 108 -11.02 -2.50 -22.02
N LYS A 109 -11.48 -2.38 -23.26
CA LYS A 109 -11.39 -1.12 -24.02
C LYS A 109 -12.13 0.05 -23.36
N GLN A 110 -13.26 -0.22 -22.70
CA GLN A 110 -14.01 0.80 -21.98
C GLN A 110 -13.26 1.23 -20.72
N PHE A 111 -12.67 0.27 -19.99
CA PHE A 111 -11.82 0.51 -18.84
C PHE A 111 -10.57 1.32 -19.21
N GLU A 112 -9.79 0.86 -20.19
CA GLU A 112 -8.60 1.54 -20.73
C GLU A 112 -8.90 2.99 -21.11
N LYS A 113 -10.01 3.21 -21.81
CA LYS A 113 -10.44 4.56 -22.22
C LYS A 113 -10.79 5.45 -21.02
N ALA A 114 -11.37 4.88 -19.97
CA ALA A 114 -11.75 5.62 -18.76
C ALA A 114 -10.53 6.02 -17.92
N VAL A 115 -9.52 5.15 -17.82
CA VAL A 115 -8.30 5.43 -17.04
C VAL A 115 -7.28 6.28 -17.81
N ALA A 116 -7.24 6.21 -19.15
CA ALA A 116 -6.22 6.87 -19.99
C ALA A 116 -5.99 8.38 -19.75
N PRO A 117 -6.99 9.20 -19.34
CA PRO A 117 -6.76 10.62 -19.05
C PRO A 117 -5.97 10.88 -17.77
N LEU A 118 -5.87 9.90 -16.87
CA LEU A 118 -5.25 10.04 -15.56
C LEU A 118 -3.86 9.35 -15.57
N PRO A 119 -2.81 9.99 -15.04
CA PRO A 119 -1.48 9.43 -15.04
C PRO A 119 -1.31 8.39 -13.93
N TRP A 120 -0.56 7.33 -14.22
CA TRP A 120 -0.11 6.33 -13.24
C TRP A 120 1.15 6.82 -12.54
N MET A 121 1.33 6.50 -11.25
CA MET A 121 2.51 6.93 -10.50
C MET A 121 3.80 6.27 -11.01
N PHE A 122 3.78 4.99 -11.36
CA PHE A 122 4.92 4.29 -11.96
C PHE A 122 4.71 4.07 -13.46
N GLY A 123 5.79 4.24 -14.23
CA GLY A 123 5.79 4.00 -15.66
C GLY A 123 5.78 2.51 -16.04
N GLU A 124 5.41 2.21 -17.29
CA GLU A 124 5.35 0.85 -17.86
C GLU A 124 6.73 0.33 -18.35
N SER A 125 7.86 0.89 -17.90
CA SER A 125 9.20 0.59 -18.46
C SER A 125 10.18 0.01 -17.46
N ASP A 126 11.13 -0.78 -17.98
CA ASP A 126 12.19 -1.56 -17.28
C ASP A 126 13.10 -0.79 -16.30
N GLU A 127 13.01 0.54 -16.22
CA GLU A 127 13.75 1.41 -15.29
C GLU A 127 12.80 2.06 -14.26
N VAL A 128 11.72 1.38 -13.85
CA VAL A 128 10.59 1.85 -13.00
C VAL A 128 10.60 3.38 -12.73
N PRO A 129 10.43 4.21 -13.78
CA PRO A 129 10.56 5.63 -13.59
C PRO A 129 9.31 6.10 -12.88
N VAL A 130 9.51 6.83 -11.79
CA VAL A 130 8.42 7.49 -11.10
C VAL A 130 7.94 8.64 -11.99
N ASN A 131 6.67 8.57 -12.40
CA ASN A 131 6.04 9.58 -13.23
C ASN A 131 5.75 10.81 -12.36
N GLN A 132 6.57 11.85 -12.50
CA GLN A 132 6.47 13.10 -11.75
C GLN A 132 5.12 13.83 -11.92
N ASN A 133 4.43 13.64 -13.05
CA ASN A 133 3.07 14.16 -13.25
C ASN A 133 1.98 13.44 -12.43
N ALA A 134 2.32 12.37 -11.71
CA ALA A 134 1.44 11.59 -10.84
C ALA A 134 1.97 11.47 -9.39
N ALA A 135 3.30 11.46 -9.23
CA ALA A 135 3.97 11.27 -7.95
C ALA A 135 4.14 12.57 -7.14
N GLN A 136 4.06 13.74 -7.77
CA GLN A 136 4.09 15.03 -7.08
C GLN A 136 2.66 15.57 -6.86
N PRO A 137 2.47 16.45 -5.86
CA PRO A 137 1.20 17.14 -5.65
C PRO A 137 0.72 17.86 -6.91
N CYS A 138 -0.59 17.84 -7.16
CA CYS A 138 -1.17 18.56 -8.28
C CYS A 138 -2.65 18.87 -8.05
N TYR A 139 -2.98 20.16 -8.09
CA TYR A 139 -4.30 20.69 -7.81
C TYR A 139 -4.72 21.64 -8.93
N LEU A 140 -5.66 21.21 -9.76
CA LEU A 140 -6.11 21.93 -10.96
C LEU A 140 -7.61 22.17 -10.89
N ASP A 141 -8.01 23.43 -11.07
CA ASP A 141 -9.43 23.78 -11.22
C ASP A 141 -10.00 23.34 -12.58
N THR A 142 -9.15 23.32 -13.62
CA THR A 142 -9.57 22.96 -14.98
C THR A 142 -8.46 22.23 -15.74
N GLY A 143 -8.85 21.45 -16.75
CA GLY A 143 -7.90 20.67 -17.54
C GLY A 143 -7.45 19.39 -16.85
N GLY A 144 -6.33 18.83 -17.28
CA GLY A 144 -5.76 17.64 -16.68
C GLY A 144 -4.26 17.80 -16.41
N PRO A 145 -3.66 16.89 -15.64
CA PRO A 145 -2.24 16.95 -15.32
C PRO A 145 -1.37 16.92 -16.57
N PRO A 146 -0.09 17.34 -16.47
CA PRO A 146 0.84 17.29 -17.59
C PRO A 146 0.88 15.91 -18.24
N LYS A 147 0.89 15.86 -19.58
CA LYS A 147 0.92 14.59 -20.32
C LYS A 147 2.28 13.89 -20.33
N LYS A 148 3.36 14.61 -19.99
CA LYS A 148 4.71 14.05 -19.95
C LYS A 148 4.97 13.52 -18.56
N ALA A 149 5.29 12.23 -18.45
CA ALA A 149 5.64 11.57 -17.20
C ALA A 149 6.67 12.36 -16.37
N SER A 150 7.74 12.85 -17.00
CA SER A 150 8.81 13.59 -16.32
C SER A 150 8.48 15.03 -15.95
N LYS A 151 7.26 15.52 -16.21
CA LYS A 151 6.88 16.91 -15.98
C LYS A 151 5.85 17.01 -14.85
N PRO A 152 6.20 17.51 -13.66
CA PRO A 152 5.21 17.76 -12.61
C PRO A 152 4.30 18.94 -12.94
N CYS A 153 3.26 19.14 -12.13
CA CYS A 153 2.44 20.35 -12.18
C CYS A 153 3.27 21.59 -11.80
N ALA A 154 2.83 22.77 -12.25
CA ALA A 154 3.56 24.00 -11.94
C ALA A 154 3.56 24.24 -10.42
N ASP A 155 4.58 24.88 -9.87
CA ASP A 155 4.74 25.09 -8.42
C ASP A 155 3.47 25.69 -7.77
N ALA A 156 2.80 26.62 -8.45
CA ALA A 156 1.55 27.22 -7.98
C ALA A 156 0.37 26.23 -7.93
N ASP A 157 0.38 25.22 -8.79
CA ASP A 157 -0.60 24.13 -8.81
C ASP A 157 -0.20 22.97 -7.87
N GLN A 158 0.92 23.08 -7.13
CA GLN A 158 1.32 22.14 -6.08
C GLN A 158 0.97 22.66 -4.67
N GLU A 159 0.53 23.92 -4.55
CA GLU A 159 0.00 24.46 -3.31
C GLU A 159 -1.44 23.94 -3.11
N GLN A 160 -1.66 23.15 -2.06
CA GLN A 160 -2.94 22.48 -1.83
C GLN A 160 -4.06 23.48 -1.47
N PRO A 161 -5.12 23.62 -2.30
CA PRO A 161 -6.30 24.39 -1.94
C PRO A 161 -7.26 23.55 -1.11
N ALA A 162 -8.26 24.18 -0.48
CA ALA A 162 -9.40 23.42 0.04
C ALA A 162 -10.14 22.73 -1.12
N PHE A 163 -10.48 21.45 -0.94
CA PHE A 163 -11.26 20.71 -1.92
C PHE A 163 -12.69 21.23 -1.94
N ASN A 164 -13.13 21.74 -3.09
CA ASN A 164 -14.45 22.35 -3.25
C ASN A 164 -15.36 21.50 -4.15
N GLY A 165 -14.91 20.31 -4.55
CA GLY A 165 -15.67 19.39 -5.39
C GLY A 165 -15.72 19.77 -6.87
N ARG A 166 -15.13 20.91 -7.27
CA ARG A 166 -15.15 21.40 -8.66
C ARG A 166 -13.78 21.32 -9.34
N GLN A 167 -12.71 21.05 -8.59
CA GLN A 167 -11.40 20.79 -9.17
C GLN A 167 -11.46 19.67 -10.20
N SER A 168 -10.78 19.85 -11.34
CA SER A 168 -10.68 18.81 -12.35
C SER A 168 -9.76 17.68 -11.94
N TYR A 169 -8.68 18.01 -11.22
CA TYR A 169 -7.70 17.07 -10.71
C TYR A 169 -7.16 17.54 -9.37
N TYR A 170 -7.15 16.67 -8.37
CA TYR A 170 -6.70 16.97 -7.02
C TYR A 170 -5.93 15.76 -6.49
N ASN A 171 -4.60 15.84 -6.47
CA ASN A 171 -3.71 14.71 -6.22
C ASN A 171 -2.72 15.04 -5.12
N SER A 172 -2.62 14.17 -4.12
CA SER A 172 -1.61 14.28 -3.07
C SER A 172 -0.17 14.13 -3.58
N GLY A 173 0.01 13.45 -4.72
CA GLY A 173 1.28 12.81 -5.02
C GLY A 173 1.50 11.59 -4.13
N PHE A 174 2.73 11.10 -4.06
CA PHE A 174 3.15 10.12 -3.06
C PHE A 174 2.94 10.67 -1.65
N ILE A 175 2.28 9.90 -0.78
CA ILE A 175 2.19 10.23 0.64
C ILE A 175 3.53 9.87 1.30
N PRO A 176 4.34 10.87 1.73
CA PRO A 176 5.68 10.62 2.21
C PRO A 176 5.70 9.77 3.48
N TYR A 177 6.73 8.93 3.60
CA TYR A 177 7.06 8.35 4.88
C TYR A 177 7.76 9.39 5.76
N GLU A 178 7.06 9.89 6.77
CA GLU A 178 7.59 10.85 7.75
C GLU A 178 7.74 10.22 9.15
N GLY A 179 7.74 8.88 9.19
CA GLY A 179 7.79 8.09 10.42
C GLY A 179 6.40 7.62 10.89
N PRO A 180 6.33 6.86 12.01
CA PRO A 180 5.11 6.18 12.45
C PRO A 180 3.90 7.08 12.76
N GLN A 181 4.07 8.41 12.76
CA GLN A 181 3.03 9.38 13.09
C GLN A 181 2.86 10.49 12.04
N GLY A 182 3.57 10.43 10.90
CA GLY A 182 3.63 11.54 9.94
C GLY A 182 3.16 11.23 8.53
N ASN A 183 2.86 9.97 8.20
CA ASN A 183 2.48 9.54 6.85
C ASN A 183 1.05 9.98 6.49
N GLU A 184 0.78 11.28 6.42
CA GLU A 184 -0.57 11.82 6.36
C GLU A 184 -0.79 12.74 5.17
N PHE A 185 -1.97 12.63 4.56
CA PHE A 185 -2.50 13.60 3.61
C PHE A 185 -3.88 14.07 4.10
N THR A 186 -4.02 15.37 4.37
CA THR A 186 -5.29 15.91 4.89
C THR A 186 -5.99 16.73 3.82
N VAL A 187 -7.19 16.31 3.43
CA VAL A 187 -8.09 17.06 2.56
C VAL A 187 -8.97 17.96 3.41
N GLN A 188 -8.71 19.27 3.37
CA GLN A 188 -9.62 20.26 3.92
C GLN A 188 -10.76 20.52 2.94
N LEU A 189 -12.01 20.33 3.35
CA LEU A 189 -13.16 20.69 2.53
C LEU A 189 -13.43 22.19 2.59
N ALA A 190 -13.78 22.77 1.45
CA ALA A 190 -14.22 24.15 1.37
C ALA A 190 -15.58 24.32 2.07
N ASP A 191 -15.87 25.53 2.56
CA ASP A 191 -17.17 25.84 3.17
C ASP A 191 -18.32 25.86 2.14
N ASP A 192 -17.98 26.05 0.85
CA ASP A 192 -18.91 26.14 -0.27
C ASP A 192 -18.95 24.88 -1.15
N ILE A 193 -18.45 23.75 -0.64
CA ILE A 193 -18.58 22.46 -1.32
C ILE A 193 -20.04 22.03 -1.34
N ASP A 194 -20.51 21.57 -2.50
CA ASP A 194 -21.88 21.08 -2.65
C ASP A 194 -22.04 19.72 -1.95
N PRO A 195 -23.21 19.41 -1.36
CA PRO A 195 -23.53 18.06 -0.95
C PRO A 195 -23.49 17.09 -2.14
N GLY A 196 -22.85 15.95 -1.95
CA GLY A 196 -22.57 15.02 -3.05
C GLY A 196 -21.66 13.87 -2.65
N VAL A 197 -21.38 13.01 -3.62
CA VAL A 197 -20.43 11.90 -3.49
C VAL A 197 -19.24 12.21 -4.38
N TYR A 198 -18.06 12.26 -3.77
CA TYR A 198 -16.80 12.55 -4.44
C TYR A 198 -15.90 11.32 -4.35
N ASN A 199 -15.44 10.82 -5.50
CA ASN A 199 -14.59 9.62 -5.54
C ASN A 199 -13.13 10.01 -5.31
N TYR A 200 -12.43 9.14 -4.60
CA TYR A 200 -10.97 9.14 -4.51
C TYR A 200 -10.41 7.77 -4.87
N TYR A 201 -9.20 7.72 -5.39
CA TYR A 201 -8.49 6.48 -5.67
C TYR A 201 -6.98 6.66 -5.52
N CYS A 202 -6.25 5.55 -5.38
CA CYS A 202 -4.79 5.55 -5.43
C CYS A 202 -4.32 5.48 -6.89
N ASN A 203 -3.60 6.49 -7.39
CA ASN A 203 -3.08 6.51 -8.77
C ASN A 203 -1.88 5.58 -9.01
N LEU A 204 -1.43 4.83 -7.99
CA LEU A 204 -0.50 3.72 -8.14
C LEU A 204 -1.22 2.38 -8.29
N HIS A 205 -2.21 2.09 -7.44
CA HIS A 205 -2.91 0.80 -7.41
C HIS A 205 -4.23 0.78 -8.21
N GLY A 206 -4.59 1.92 -8.79
CA GLY A 206 -5.66 2.03 -9.76
C GLY A 206 -7.06 2.10 -9.16
N PRO A 207 -8.11 2.03 -10.00
CA PRO A 207 -9.49 2.33 -9.61
C PRO A 207 -10.13 1.28 -8.69
N PHE A 208 -9.43 0.17 -8.41
CA PHE A 208 -9.88 -0.83 -7.45
C PHE A 208 -9.52 -0.47 -6.02
N MET A 209 -8.42 0.26 -5.83
CA MET A 209 -8.13 0.94 -4.57
C MET A 209 -8.78 2.32 -4.61
N ALA A 210 -10.07 2.37 -4.27
CA ALA A 210 -10.88 3.56 -4.32
C ALA A 210 -11.88 3.63 -3.18
N GLY A 211 -12.37 4.83 -2.92
CA GLY A 211 -13.36 5.12 -1.89
C GLY A 211 -14.13 6.41 -2.17
N THR A 212 -15.01 6.78 -1.25
CA THR A 212 -15.83 7.98 -1.40
C THR A 212 -15.82 8.89 -0.18
N ILE A 213 -15.82 10.20 -0.46
CA ILE A 213 -16.19 11.23 0.51
C ILE A 213 -17.62 11.63 0.18
N THR A 214 -18.55 11.28 1.08
CA THR A 214 -19.93 11.76 1.02
C THR A 214 -20.05 13.05 1.80
N VAL A 215 -20.30 14.15 1.11
CA VAL A 215 -20.58 15.46 1.71
C VAL A 215 -22.09 15.60 1.89
N VAL A 216 -22.52 15.86 3.12
CA VAL A 216 -23.93 16.11 3.46
C VAL A 216 -24.18 17.57 3.81
N GLU A 217 -25.44 17.97 3.81
CA GLU A 217 -25.88 19.32 4.23
C GLU A 217 -25.36 19.67 5.63
N GLU A 218 -25.06 20.97 5.83
CA GLU A 218 -24.65 21.49 7.13
C GLU A 218 -25.67 21.12 8.23
N GLY A 219 -25.17 20.75 9.41
CA GLY A 219 -26.01 20.34 10.55
C GLY A 219 -26.58 18.92 10.46
N THR A 220 -26.41 18.20 9.34
CA THR A 220 -26.75 16.77 9.25
C THR A 220 -25.92 15.96 10.24
N ALA A 221 -26.56 15.07 11.00
CA ALA A 221 -25.85 14.16 11.88
C ALA A 221 -25.05 13.14 11.05
N ILE A 222 -23.76 13.00 11.35
CA ILE A 222 -22.84 12.06 10.69
C ILE A 222 -22.18 11.18 11.77
N PRO A 223 -21.66 9.99 11.40
CA PRO A 223 -20.91 9.14 12.33
C PRO A 223 -19.77 9.89 13.02
N LEU A 224 -19.50 9.59 14.30
CA LEU A 224 -18.34 10.12 15.00
C LEU A 224 -17.07 9.41 14.56
N GLN A 225 -15.89 9.98 14.84
CA GLN A 225 -14.62 9.33 14.51
C GLN A 225 -14.52 7.91 15.11
N ASP A 226 -14.98 7.70 16.34
CA ASP A 226 -14.99 6.36 16.95
C ASP A 226 -15.85 5.35 16.18
N ASP A 227 -16.94 5.81 15.55
CA ASP A 227 -17.80 4.95 14.72
C ASP A 227 -17.10 4.62 13.39
N VAL A 228 -16.41 5.59 12.80
CA VAL A 228 -15.60 5.45 11.58
C VAL A 228 -14.41 4.51 11.82
N SER A 229 -13.68 4.66 12.92
CA SER A 229 -12.61 3.74 13.30
C SER A 229 -13.13 2.31 13.55
N ARG A 230 -14.31 2.17 14.17
CA ARG A 230 -14.95 0.85 14.32
C ARG A 230 -15.38 0.25 12.99
N GLN A 231 -15.71 1.07 11.99
CA GLN A 231 -15.98 0.59 10.63
C GLN A 231 -14.70 0.13 9.93
N ALA A 232 -13.64 0.95 9.99
CA ALA A 232 -12.32 0.60 9.45
C ALA A 232 -11.86 -0.78 9.95
N LEU A 233 -11.93 -1.02 11.27
CA LEU A 233 -11.54 -2.31 11.85
C LEU A 233 -12.35 -3.50 11.31
N ARG A 234 -13.65 -3.33 11.06
CA ARG A 234 -14.46 -4.40 10.45
C ARG A 234 -14.03 -4.70 9.02
N GLU A 235 -13.79 -3.66 8.23
CA GLU A 235 -13.33 -3.80 6.85
C GLU A 235 -11.93 -4.41 6.78
N ILE A 236 -11.05 -4.07 7.72
CA ILE A 236 -9.72 -4.68 7.88
C ILE A 236 -9.84 -6.17 8.23
N ASP A 237 -10.66 -6.53 9.23
CA ASP A 237 -10.88 -7.94 9.61
C ASP A 237 -11.42 -8.77 8.43
N GLU A 238 -12.34 -8.20 7.64
CA GLU A 238 -12.89 -8.82 6.43
C GLU A 238 -11.82 -9.00 5.35
N ALA A 239 -10.98 -7.99 5.12
CA ALA A 239 -9.89 -8.04 4.13
C ALA A 239 -8.75 -8.99 4.56
N ALA A 240 -8.45 -9.08 5.85
CA ALA A 240 -7.37 -9.90 6.39
C ALA A 240 -7.73 -11.39 6.46
N ALA A 241 -9.01 -11.76 6.53
CA ALA A 241 -9.40 -13.16 6.72
C ALA A 241 -8.88 -14.12 5.62
N PRO A 242 -8.97 -13.81 4.31
CA PRO A 242 -8.37 -14.65 3.26
C PRO A 242 -6.84 -14.71 3.33
N LEU A 243 -6.21 -13.60 3.73
CA LEU A 243 -4.76 -13.50 3.88
C LEU A 243 -4.24 -14.45 4.98
N VAL A 244 -4.88 -14.44 6.16
CA VAL A 244 -4.50 -15.34 7.27
C VAL A 244 -4.65 -16.82 6.86
N VAL A 245 -5.72 -17.16 6.13
CA VAL A 245 -5.90 -18.51 5.59
C VAL A 245 -4.79 -18.89 4.60
N ALA A 246 -4.34 -17.95 3.76
CA ALA A 246 -3.23 -18.16 2.84
C ALA A 246 -1.91 -18.37 3.60
N TYR A 247 -1.63 -17.55 4.62
CA TYR A 247 -0.46 -17.65 5.48
C TYR A 247 -0.35 -19.01 6.18
N GLU A 248 -1.44 -19.50 6.80
CA GLU A 248 -1.44 -20.81 7.49
C GLU A 248 -1.19 -22.01 6.55
N LYS A 249 -1.54 -21.86 5.27
CA LYS A 249 -1.28 -22.88 4.24
C LYS A 249 0.16 -22.83 3.75
N ALA A 250 0.76 -21.64 3.67
CA ALA A 250 1.96 -21.41 2.90
C ALA A 250 3.15 -22.34 3.27
N PRO A 251 3.49 -22.55 4.56
CA PRO A 251 4.61 -23.42 4.95
C PRO A 251 4.42 -24.91 4.61
N ARG A 252 3.18 -25.36 4.34
CA ARG A 252 2.86 -26.78 4.10
C ARG A 252 2.83 -27.13 2.62
N MET A 253 3.13 -26.18 1.75
CA MET A 253 3.00 -26.38 0.32
C MET A 253 4.26 -27.01 -0.26
N GLY A 254 4.04 -27.95 -1.18
CA GLY A 254 5.06 -28.37 -2.14
C GLY A 254 5.05 -27.43 -3.34
N GLN A 255 4.98 -28.00 -4.55
CA GLN A 255 4.75 -27.20 -5.75
C GLN A 255 3.33 -26.62 -5.78
N ALA A 256 3.21 -25.35 -6.16
CA ALA A 256 1.94 -24.66 -6.31
C ALA A 256 1.81 -24.03 -7.69
N LYS A 257 0.58 -23.72 -8.11
CA LYS A 257 0.33 -22.91 -9.29
C LYS A 257 -0.10 -21.51 -8.88
N ILE A 258 0.69 -20.50 -9.23
CA ILE A 258 0.37 -19.09 -9.00
C ILE A 258 0.43 -18.37 -10.35
N TYR A 259 -0.61 -17.59 -10.66
CA TYR A 259 -0.78 -16.88 -11.94
C TYR A 259 -0.50 -17.75 -13.18
N GLY A 260 -0.88 -19.04 -13.12
CA GLY A 260 -0.66 -20.01 -14.19
C GLY A 260 0.76 -20.60 -14.27
N GLN A 261 1.72 -20.11 -13.48
CA GLN A 261 3.07 -20.64 -13.36
C GLN A 261 3.19 -21.66 -12.24
N THR A 262 4.04 -22.68 -12.41
CA THR A 262 4.34 -23.63 -11.33
C THR A 262 5.52 -23.09 -10.52
N VAL A 263 5.27 -22.74 -9.26
CA VAL A 263 6.29 -22.24 -8.32
C VAL A 263 6.68 -23.35 -7.35
N THR A 264 7.94 -23.31 -6.87
CA THR A 264 8.47 -24.28 -5.90
C THR A 264 9.13 -23.53 -4.75
N PRO A 265 8.82 -23.84 -3.49
CA PRO A 265 9.51 -23.26 -2.34
C PRO A 265 11.03 -23.53 -2.37
N PRO A 266 11.85 -22.65 -1.77
CA PRO A 266 11.44 -21.46 -1.00
C PRO A 266 10.87 -20.34 -1.87
N LEU A 267 9.92 -19.60 -1.32
CA LEU A 267 9.24 -18.49 -1.99
C LEU A 267 9.60 -17.14 -1.36
N ALA A 268 9.66 -16.11 -2.19
CA ALA A 268 9.65 -14.72 -1.77
C ALA A 268 8.32 -14.13 -2.20
N GLY A 269 7.43 -13.95 -1.23
CA GLY A 269 6.05 -13.54 -1.45
C GLY A 269 5.10 -14.72 -1.67
N TRP A 270 3.80 -14.44 -1.57
CA TRP A 270 2.74 -15.41 -1.81
C TRP A 270 1.42 -14.71 -2.19
N GLY A 271 0.62 -15.37 -3.03
CA GLY A 271 -0.69 -14.86 -3.45
C GLY A 271 -1.82 -15.30 -2.54
N VAL A 272 -2.84 -14.47 -2.37
CA VAL A 272 -4.10 -14.90 -1.75
C VAL A 272 -4.90 -15.69 -2.80
N ASP A 273 -5.47 -16.84 -2.40
CA ASP A 273 -6.31 -17.71 -3.27
C ASP A 273 -7.71 -17.08 -3.55
N ASP A 274 -7.76 -15.77 -3.78
CA ASP A 274 -8.96 -15.01 -4.10
C ASP A 274 -8.62 -13.93 -5.15
N PRO A 275 -9.10 -14.08 -6.41
CA PRO A 275 -8.82 -13.12 -7.47
C PRO A 275 -9.47 -11.74 -7.25
N GLY A 276 -10.39 -11.61 -6.28
CA GLY A 276 -10.96 -10.33 -5.84
C GLY A 276 -10.21 -9.70 -4.67
N SER A 277 -9.18 -10.37 -4.13
CA SER A 277 -8.40 -9.85 -3.01
C SER A 277 -7.49 -8.72 -3.45
N HIS A 278 -7.48 -7.64 -2.68
CA HIS A 278 -6.58 -6.50 -2.84
C HIS A 278 -5.53 -6.49 -1.71
N THR A 279 -5.21 -7.67 -1.18
CA THR A 279 -4.17 -7.86 -0.17
C THR A 279 -3.11 -8.81 -0.72
N SER A 280 -1.84 -8.59 -0.36
CA SER A 280 -0.74 -9.50 -0.69
C SER A 280 -0.03 -10.01 0.56
N LEU A 281 0.46 -11.25 0.48
CA LEU A 281 1.27 -11.86 1.53
C LEU A 281 2.74 -11.60 1.22
N ASN A 282 3.37 -10.73 1.99
CA ASN A 282 4.76 -10.31 1.81
C ASN A 282 5.64 -11.12 2.76
N GLU A 283 5.74 -12.43 2.54
CA GLU A 283 6.41 -13.38 3.43
C GLU A 283 7.47 -14.22 2.70
N PHE A 284 8.56 -14.57 3.39
CA PHE A 284 9.41 -15.65 2.92
C PHE A 284 8.85 -17.00 3.38
N VAL A 285 8.71 -17.94 2.46
CA VAL A 285 8.05 -19.22 2.75
C VAL A 285 8.97 -20.41 2.40
N PRO A 286 9.38 -21.23 3.38
CA PRO A 286 9.24 -20.97 4.83
C PRO A 286 10.13 -19.81 5.30
N GLU A 287 9.79 -19.25 6.46
CA GLU A 287 10.54 -18.16 7.11
C GLU A 287 11.96 -18.60 7.49
N ILE A 288 12.12 -19.85 7.95
CA ILE A 288 13.41 -20.45 8.31
C ILE A 288 13.76 -21.55 7.31
N LEU A 289 14.92 -21.41 6.67
CA LEU A 289 15.48 -22.37 5.72
C LEU A 289 16.68 -23.08 6.34
N GLU A 290 16.65 -24.40 6.43
CA GLU A 290 17.80 -25.20 6.85
C GLU A 290 18.53 -25.77 5.63
N VAL A 291 19.81 -25.44 5.48
CA VAL A 291 20.67 -25.94 4.39
C VAL A 291 22.05 -26.35 4.90
N LYS A 292 22.83 -27.04 4.06
CA LYS A 292 24.24 -27.33 4.36
C LYS A 292 25.16 -26.36 3.64
N ALA A 293 26.32 -26.11 4.23
CA ALA A 293 27.35 -25.31 3.58
C ALA A 293 27.68 -25.87 2.18
N GLY A 294 27.63 -24.99 1.17
CA GLY A 294 27.86 -25.29 -0.25
C GLY A 294 26.62 -25.75 -1.03
N GLU A 295 25.51 -26.10 -0.36
CA GLU A 295 24.23 -26.35 -1.03
C GLU A 295 23.58 -25.02 -1.44
N PRO A 296 23.06 -24.91 -2.68
CA PRO A 296 22.37 -23.70 -3.12
C PRO A 296 20.96 -23.64 -2.55
N VAL A 297 20.54 -22.44 -2.14
CA VAL A 297 19.14 -22.06 -1.97
C VAL A 297 18.69 -21.40 -3.27
N GLU A 298 17.50 -21.76 -3.77
CA GLU A 298 16.87 -21.12 -4.94
C GLU A 298 15.47 -20.61 -4.54
N TRP A 299 15.31 -19.30 -4.39
CA TRP A 299 14.00 -18.68 -4.13
C TRP A 299 13.24 -18.50 -5.45
N THR A 300 11.92 -18.74 -5.42
CA THR A 300 11.00 -18.35 -6.49
C THR A 300 10.16 -17.15 -6.03
N PHE A 301 10.08 -16.12 -6.86
CA PHE A 301 9.39 -14.87 -6.55
C PHE A 301 7.91 -14.93 -6.92
N VAL A 302 7.07 -14.36 -6.07
CA VAL A 302 5.64 -14.21 -6.23
C VAL A 302 5.29 -12.79 -5.81
N GLY A 303 4.97 -11.91 -6.75
CA GLY A 303 4.97 -10.47 -6.57
C GLY A 303 6.37 -9.86 -6.75
N TYR A 304 6.47 -8.56 -6.45
CA TYR A 304 7.71 -7.81 -6.49
C TYR A 304 8.42 -7.91 -5.13
N HIS A 305 9.60 -8.51 -5.07
CA HIS A 305 10.37 -8.61 -3.82
C HIS A 305 11.88 -8.56 -4.07
N THR A 306 12.67 -8.48 -3.00
CA THR A 306 14.10 -8.74 -3.01
C THR A 306 14.44 -9.87 -2.04
N VAL A 307 15.60 -10.51 -2.24
CA VAL A 307 16.27 -11.34 -1.23
C VAL A 307 17.60 -10.67 -0.91
N SER A 308 17.73 -10.15 0.32
CA SER A 308 18.85 -9.29 0.68
C SER A 308 19.42 -9.62 2.06
N PHE A 309 20.75 -9.77 2.13
CA PHE A 309 21.52 -10.13 3.33
C PHE A 309 22.40 -8.97 3.76
N GLN A 310 22.71 -8.89 5.07
CA GLN A 310 23.51 -7.81 5.67
C GLN A 310 22.93 -6.42 5.32
N VAL A 311 21.60 -6.32 5.45
CA VAL A 311 20.82 -5.11 5.13
C VAL A 311 21.19 -3.98 6.09
N PRO A 312 21.41 -2.74 5.61
CA PRO A 312 21.66 -1.58 6.47
C PRO A 312 20.48 -1.25 7.40
N ASP A 313 20.75 -0.59 8.52
CA ASP A 313 19.75 -0.22 9.54
C ASP A 313 18.64 0.73 9.02
N TYR A 314 18.93 1.52 7.98
CA TYR A 314 17.96 2.40 7.33
C TYR A 314 17.98 2.22 5.83
N PHE A 315 16.79 2.24 5.24
CA PHE A 315 16.61 1.98 3.83
C PHE A 315 15.39 2.70 3.27
N ALA A 316 15.60 3.82 2.58
CA ALA A 316 14.54 4.56 1.92
C ALA A 316 14.20 3.88 0.58
N GLN A 317 12.94 3.49 0.41
CA GLN A 317 12.46 2.88 -0.84
C GLN A 317 12.09 3.96 -1.86
N ILE A 318 11.38 4.98 -1.40
CA ILE A 318 11.06 6.17 -2.18
C ILE A 318 11.80 7.36 -1.57
N VAL A 319 12.49 8.12 -2.41
CA VAL A 319 13.21 9.33 -2.02
C VAL A 319 12.54 10.53 -2.68
N ILE A 320 12.29 11.57 -1.88
CA ILE A 320 11.87 12.88 -2.39
C ILE A 320 13.11 13.78 -2.34
N GLU A 321 13.57 14.21 -3.51
CA GLU A 321 14.71 15.11 -3.66
C GLU A 321 14.34 16.56 -3.26
N ASP A 322 15.35 17.40 -3.06
CA ASP A 322 15.16 18.79 -2.62
C ASP A 322 14.29 19.64 -3.57
N ASP A 323 14.20 19.26 -4.85
CA ASP A 323 13.37 19.91 -5.86
C ASP A 323 11.97 19.30 -6.02
N GLY A 324 11.61 18.35 -5.14
CA GLY A 324 10.33 17.63 -5.15
C GLY A 324 10.31 16.40 -6.06
N THR A 325 11.40 16.11 -6.78
CA THR A 325 11.48 14.90 -7.61
C THR A 325 11.34 13.65 -6.74
N VAL A 326 10.38 12.80 -7.09
CA VAL A 326 10.16 11.53 -6.41
C VAL A 326 10.89 10.44 -7.18
N VAL A 327 11.77 9.68 -6.53
CA VAL A 327 12.53 8.59 -7.17
C VAL A 327 12.36 7.29 -6.39
N TYR A 328 12.29 6.17 -7.12
CA TYR A 328 12.45 4.86 -6.52
C TYR A 328 13.95 4.65 -6.29
N SER A 329 14.32 4.44 -5.04
CA SER A 329 15.69 4.22 -4.61
C SER A 329 16.37 3.11 -5.42
N GLU A 330 17.49 3.45 -6.06
CA GLU A 330 18.33 2.46 -6.72
C GLU A 330 18.91 1.47 -5.72
N ASP A 331 19.22 1.92 -4.49
CA ASP A 331 19.69 1.02 -3.44
C ASP A 331 18.66 -0.09 -3.20
N ALA A 332 17.35 0.24 -3.27
CA ALA A 332 16.21 -0.66 -3.08
C ALA A 332 15.95 -1.65 -4.20
N THR A 333 16.27 -1.25 -5.42
CA THR A 333 15.80 -1.94 -6.62
C THR A 333 16.93 -2.61 -7.39
N GLN A 334 18.16 -2.13 -7.25
CA GLN A 334 19.31 -2.67 -7.97
C GLN A 334 19.96 -3.83 -7.21
N PRO A 335 20.54 -4.80 -7.95
CA PRO A 335 21.33 -5.86 -7.36
C PRO A 335 22.62 -5.30 -6.77
N VAL A 336 23.01 -5.82 -5.60
CA VAL A 336 24.27 -5.47 -4.94
C VAL A 336 25.04 -6.75 -4.66
N ASN A 337 26.31 -6.79 -5.06
CA ASN A 337 27.14 -8.00 -4.99
C ASN A 337 26.47 -9.24 -5.61
N SER A 338 25.62 -9.01 -6.61
CA SER A 338 24.84 -10.00 -7.32
C SER A 338 24.81 -9.66 -8.81
N PRO A 339 24.68 -10.64 -9.73
CA PRO A 339 24.50 -10.35 -11.15
C PRO A 339 23.27 -9.51 -11.43
N GLU A 340 23.34 -8.69 -12.48
CA GLU A 340 22.19 -7.98 -13.00
C GLU A 340 21.10 -8.94 -13.49
N PRO A 341 19.82 -8.72 -13.10
CA PRO A 341 18.71 -9.41 -13.73
C PRO A 341 18.77 -9.21 -15.25
N PRO A 342 18.57 -10.25 -16.06
CA PRO A 342 18.52 -10.12 -17.51
C PRO A 342 17.39 -9.16 -17.89
N LYS A 343 17.74 -7.97 -18.40
CA LYS A 343 16.77 -7.02 -18.95
C LYS A 343 16.00 -7.70 -20.10
N PRO A 344 14.67 -7.54 -20.20
CA PRO A 344 13.91 -8.00 -21.36
C PRO A 344 14.57 -7.49 -22.67
N PRO A 345 14.65 -8.29 -23.74
CA PRO A 345 15.23 -7.82 -24.98
C PRO A 345 14.36 -6.72 -25.61
N GLY A 346 14.78 -5.46 -25.43
CA GLY A 346 14.22 -4.28 -26.09
C GLY A 346 13.44 -3.40 -25.11
N GLY A 347 14.12 -2.38 -24.56
CA GLY A 347 13.46 -1.27 -23.87
C GLY A 347 12.43 -0.64 -24.80
N GLY A 348 11.16 -0.84 -24.48
CA GLY A 348 10.03 -0.41 -25.29
C GLY A 348 8.92 -1.45 -25.26
N GLY A 349 7.84 -1.10 -24.54
CA GLY A 349 6.60 -1.86 -24.35
C GLY A 349 6.41 -3.03 -25.32
N GLN A 350 6.74 -4.23 -24.85
CA GLN A 350 6.21 -5.45 -25.44
C GLN A 350 5.11 -5.96 -24.52
N SER A 351 3.91 -6.02 -25.10
CA SER A 351 2.73 -6.63 -24.52
C SER A 351 2.91 -8.15 -24.43
N GLY A 352 3.52 -8.61 -23.35
CA GLY A 352 3.59 -10.01 -22.95
C GLY A 352 4.40 -10.15 -21.65
N PRO A 353 4.05 -11.10 -20.75
CA PRO A 353 4.80 -11.28 -19.51
C PRO A 353 6.27 -11.61 -19.84
N PRO A 354 7.25 -10.92 -19.23
CA PRO A 354 8.66 -11.24 -19.39
C PRO A 354 8.92 -12.72 -19.11
N LYS A 355 9.91 -13.32 -19.77
CA LYS A 355 10.34 -14.65 -19.38
C LYS A 355 10.94 -14.56 -17.98
N PRO A 356 10.50 -15.39 -17.02
CA PRO A 356 11.05 -15.32 -15.68
C PRO A 356 12.57 -15.48 -15.67
N ALA A 357 13.26 -14.54 -15.02
CA ALA A 357 14.70 -14.55 -14.90
C ALA A 357 15.18 -15.69 -14.00
N ALA A 358 16.32 -16.30 -14.31
CA ALA A 358 17.01 -17.22 -13.40
C ALA A 358 18.42 -16.69 -13.14
N ILE A 359 18.68 -16.29 -11.90
CA ILE A 359 19.89 -15.58 -11.48
C ILE A 359 20.70 -16.49 -10.56
N ASP A 360 21.93 -16.82 -10.94
CA ASP A 360 22.89 -17.52 -10.09
C ASP A 360 23.86 -16.49 -9.49
N ALA A 361 23.61 -16.10 -8.25
CA ALA A 361 24.43 -15.14 -7.51
C ALA A 361 25.71 -15.75 -6.92
N GLY A 362 25.98 -17.03 -7.18
CA GLY A 362 27.23 -17.66 -6.80
C GLY A 362 27.28 -18.01 -5.32
N THR A 363 28.32 -17.52 -4.62
CA THR A 363 28.62 -17.92 -3.23
C THR A 363 28.75 -16.71 -2.33
N PHE A 364 27.94 -16.71 -1.27
CA PHE A 364 27.98 -15.78 -0.17
C PHE A 364 28.87 -16.32 0.95
N ASP A 365 29.76 -15.47 1.45
CA ASP A 365 30.68 -15.79 2.56
C ASP A 365 30.17 -15.34 3.93
N GLY A 366 28.98 -14.74 3.96
CA GLY A 366 28.37 -14.22 5.18
C GLY A 366 28.64 -12.75 5.43
N SER A 367 29.40 -12.06 4.56
CA SER A 367 29.80 -10.68 4.74
C SER A 367 29.43 -9.77 3.58
N GLY A 368 29.24 -8.48 3.88
CA GLY A 368 28.88 -7.47 2.90
C GLY A 368 27.41 -7.50 2.51
N PHE A 369 26.83 -6.31 2.32
CA PHE A 369 25.47 -6.16 1.82
C PHE A 369 25.34 -6.84 0.46
N THR A 370 24.38 -7.77 0.35
CA THR A 370 24.10 -8.49 -0.89
C THR A 370 22.61 -8.42 -1.15
N SER A 371 22.22 -8.11 -2.37
CA SER A 371 20.81 -7.99 -2.76
C SER A 371 20.59 -8.59 -4.15
N SER A 372 19.50 -9.33 -4.32
CA SER A 372 19.05 -9.81 -5.63
C SER A 372 18.68 -8.68 -6.59
N GLY A 373 18.41 -7.47 -6.07
CA GLY A 373 17.61 -6.47 -6.76
C GLY A 373 16.13 -6.84 -6.76
N LEU A 374 15.28 -5.94 -7.24
CA LEU A 374 13.84 -6.15 -7.37
C LEU A 374 13.56 -7.19 -8.44
N LEU A 375 12.88 -8.27 -8.06
CA LEU A 375 12.49 -9.37 -8.94
C LEU A 375 10.98 -9.57 -8.87
N GLU A 376 10.41 -10.04 -9.98
CA GLU A 376 8.97 -10.19 -10.21
C GLU A 376 8.53 -11.66 -10.31
N ASP A 377 7.24 -11.87 -10.58
CA ASP A 377 6.59 -13.17 -10.66
C ASP A 377 7.36 -14.22 -11.48
N GLY A 378 7.64 -15.35 -10.80
CA GLY A 378 8.28 -16.53 -11.37
C GLY A 378 9.80 -16.42 -11.48
N ALA A 379 10.39 -15.24 -11.24
CA ALA A 379 11.83 -15.08 -11.22
C ALA A 379 12.45 -16.00 -10.16
N LYS A 380 13.69 -16.42 -10.41
CA LYS A 380 14.45 -17.32 -9.55
C LYS A 380 15.77 -16.71 -9.18
N TYR A 381 16.08 -16.73 -7.89
CA TYR A 381 17.35 -16.25 -7.35
C TYR A 381 18.06 -17.38 -6.63
N ARG A 382 19.31 -17.68 -6.98
CA ARG A 382 20.07 -18.80 -6.43
C ARG A 382 21.36 -18.33 -5.77
N LEU A 383 21.58 -18.74 -4.53
CA LEU A 383 22.76 -18.38 -3.74
C LEU A 383 23.28 -19.58 -2.92
N LYS A 384 24.60 -19.72 -2.80
CA LYS A 384 25.23 -20.72 -1.93
C LYS A 384 25.87 -20.06 -0.72
N PHE A 385 25.82 -20.72 0.42
CA PHE A 385 26.48 -20.27 1.64
C PHE A 385 27.76 -21.07 1.86
N SER A 386 28.91 -20.41 2.02
CA SER A 386 30.20 -21.11 2.15
C SER A 386 30.56 -21.53 3.57
N GLN A 387 29.87 -20.97 4.57
CA GLN A 387 30.17 -21.21 5.99
C GLN A 387 28.89 -21.56 6.75
N PRO A 388 28.97 -22.42 7.79
CA PRO A 388 27.89 -22.60 8.75
C PRO A 388 27.58 -21.30 9.51
N GLY A 389 26.31 -21.09 9.82
CA GLY A 389 25.85 -19.88 10.51
C GLY A 389 24.37 -19.60 10.30
N SER A 390 23.88 -18.59 11.01
CA SER A 390 22.52 -18.05 10.88
C SER A 390 22.59 -16.76 10.08
N TYR A 391 21.88 -16.70 8.96
CA TYR A 391 21.90 -15.58 8.02
C TYR A 391 20.50 -14.97 7.90
N PRO A 392 20.19 -13.92 8.68
CA PRO A 392 18.94 -13.18 8.50
C PRO A 392 18.96 -12.43 7.17
N TYR A 393 17.80 -12.37 6.54
CA TYR A 393 17.59 -11.67 5.28
C TYR A 393 16.22 -11.01 5.24
N ALA A 394 16.09 -9.99 4.40
CA ALA A 394 14.87 -9.19 4.29
C ALA A 394 14.55 -8.88 2.82
N CYS A 395 13.28 -8.56 2.56
CA CYS A 395 12.90 -7.80 1.39
C CYS A 395 13.13 -6.31 1.66
N LEU A 396 13.76 -5.61 0.72
CA LEU A 396 14.10 -4.19 0.87
C LEU A 396 12.91 -3.27 0.65
N ILE A 397 11.88 -3.76 -0.05
CA ILE A 397 10.68 -2.99 -0.34
C ILE A 397 9.50 -3.34 0.57
N HIS A 398 9.60 -4.36 1.43
CA HIS A 398 8.56 -4.72 2.41
C HIS A 398 9.17 -4.87 3.79
N PRO A 399 9.13 -3.84 4.67
CA PRO A 399 9.90 -3.82 5.91
C PRO A 399 9.61 -4.95 6.91
N GLN A 400 8.40 -5.53 6.89
CA GLN A 400 8.04 -6.65 7.76
C GLN A 400 8.48 -8.02 7.21
N MET A 401 8.87 -8.10 5.94
CA MET A 401 9.19 -9.36 5.26
C MET A 401 10.63 -9.78 5.56
N VAL A 402 10.79 -10.67 6.53
CA VAL A 402 12.09 -11.17 7.01
C VAL A 402 12.14 -12.69 7.05
N GLY A 403 13.33 -13.25 6.93
CA GLY A 403 13.56 -14.69 7.01
C GLY A 403 14.97 -15.00 7.51
N THR A 404 15.24 -16.28 7.75
CA THR A 404 16.57 -16.74 8.19
C THR A 404 16.99 -17.98 7.41
N VAL A 405 18.22 -17.98 6.88
CA VAL A 405 18.86 -19.20 6.39
C VAL A 405 19.81 -19.73 7.47
N GLU A 406 19.54 -20.92 7.98
CA GLU A 406 20.38 -21.68 8.90
C GLU A 406 21.26 -22.66 8.12
N VAL A 407 22.57 -22.49 8.22
CA VAL A 407 23.57 -23.27 7.47
C VAL A 407 24.35 -24.15 8.42
N SER A 408 24.39 -25.46 8.14
CA SER A 408 25.09 -26.49 8.94
C SER A 408 26.31 -27.11 8.27
#